data_AF-A0A353DMZ1-F1
#
_entry.id   AF-A0A353DMZ1-F1
#
_cell.length_a   1.000
_cell.length_b   1.000
_cell.length_c   1.000
_cell.angle_alpha   90.00
_cell.angle_beta   90.00
_cell.angle_gamma   90.00
#
_symmetry.space_group_name_H-M   'P 1'
#
loop_
_entity.id
_entity.type
_entity.pdbx_description
1 polymer ?
#
loop_
_entity_poly.entity_id
_entity_poly.type
_entity_poly.pdbx_seq_one_letter_code
_entity_poly.pdbx_strand_id
1 'polypeptide(L)'
;MEKKKKQKGKLWKEFKDFINKGNAFMLAVGVVIGGAFSAITNSFVNILLSVCTWAVPGGLKGLVTVLPALNDAQKGMDASLGLGQFFDASALQELAKAEAVATYGEATVSETPTLIENVKATILSKYTLHGTTYTYNMSAVIDWGTLINAFISFIIIALVLFTIVKMANTIAAKKKQIDAQILEAYYEKHPEERPVPVEPGKPAPTEAELLAQILAELRKDNGEKSTPEAK
;
A
#
# COMPACT_ATOMS: atom_id res chain seq x y z
N MET A 1 45.79 0.76 26.50
CA MET A 1 44.57 0.49 25.70
C MET A 1 43.72 1.76 25.65
N GLU A 2 43.82 2.65 24.64
CA GLU A 2 43.00 3.88 24.70
C GLU A 2 42.71 4.65 23.38
N LYS A 3 42.29 3.97 22.30
CA LYS A 3 41.77 4.69 21.11
C LYS A 3 40.58 3.97 20.45
N LYS A 4 39.39 3.98 21.07
CA LYS A 4 38.14 3.51 20.44
C LYS A 4 36.89 4.40 20.66
N LYS A 5 37.01 5.63 21.18
CA LYS A 5 35.82 6.44 21.55
C LYS A 5 35.41 7.60 20.62
N LYS A 6 36.21 8.01 19.61
CA LYS A 6 35.94 9.25 18.83
C LYS A 6 35.08 9.11 17.55
N GLN A 7 34.66 7.92 17.15
CA GLN A 7 34.04 7.71 15.82
C GLN A 7 32.51 7.89 15.77
N LYS A 8 31.81 7.84 16.92
CA LYS A 8 30.33 7.89 16.97
C LYS A 8 29.71 9.25 16.57
N GLY A 9 30.40 10.37 16.79
CA GLY A 9 29.88 11.70 16.45
C GLY A 9 29.97 12.05 14.96
N LYS A 10 30.84 11.38 14.21
CA LYS A 10 31.11 11.68 12.79
C LYS A 10 29.96 11.20 11.90
N LEU A 11 29.48 9.97 12.13
CA LEU A 11 28.36 9.39 11.38
C LEU A 11 27.04 10.14 11.61
N TRP A 12 26.75 10.58 12.82
CA TRP A 12 25.51 11.34 13.11
C TRP A 12 25.52 12.72 12.46
N LYS A 13 26.69 13.38 12.38
CA LYS A 13 26.85 14.67 11.71
C LYS A 13 26.74 14.52 10.18
N GLU A 14 27.39 13.50 9.62
CA GLU A 14 27.27 13.13 8.20
C GLU A 14 25.83 12.73 7.83
N PHE A 15 25.12 12.05 8.72
CA PHE A 15 23.70 11.72 8.55
C PHE A 15 22.81 12.96 8.56
N LYS A 16 23.01 13.88 9.51
CA LYS A 16 22.27 15.14 9.55
C LYS A 16 22.53 15.97 8.30
N ASP A 17 23.79 16.09 7.88
CA ASP A 17 24.17 16.77 6.64
C ASP A 17 23.58 16.08 5.41
N PHE A 18 23.46 14.75 5.42
CA PHE A 18 22.82 13.97 4.35
C PHE A 18 21.31 14.18 4.28
N ILE A 19 20.59 14.15 5.41
CA ILE A 19 19.15 14.42 5.44
C ILE A 19 18.85 15.88 5.06
N ASN A 20 19.71 16.81 5.47
CA ASN A 20 19.61 18.22 5.09
C ASN A 20 19.88 18.46 3.59
N LYS A 21 20.44 17.49 2.85
CA LYS A 21 20.37 17.51 1.37
C LYS A 21 18.90 17.27 1.00
N GLY A 22 18.14 18.36 0.88
CA GLY A 22 16.67 18.37 0.83
C GLY A 22 16.00 17.36 -0.11
N ASN A 23 16.67 16.92 -1.17
CA ASN A 23 16.19 15.88 -2.07
C ASN A 23 16.01 14.50 -1.39
N ALA A 24 16.90 14.11 -0.46
CA ALA A 24 16.85 12.81 0.21
C ALA A 24 15.71 12.73 1.23
N PHE A 25 15.47 13.81 1.98
CA PHE A 25 14.38 13.88 2.96
C PHE A 25 13.01 13.80 2.28
N MET A 26 12.78 14.55 1.20
CA MET A 26 11.52 14.51 0.46
C MET A 26 11.22 13.13 -0.14
N LEU A 27 12.25 12.47 -0.69
CA LEU A 27 12.12 11.08 -1.16
C LEU A 27 11.75 10.11 -0.04
N ALA A 28 12.43 10.20 1.11
CA ALA A 28 12.17 9.33 2.25
C ALA A 28 10.74 9.50 2.79
N VAL A 29 10.26 10.74 2.92
CA VAL A 29 8.90 11.04 3.36
C VAL A 29 7.87 10.48 2.36
N GLY A 30 8.11 10.62 1.05
CA GLY A 30 7.23 10.07 0.02
C GLY A 30 7.06 8.55 0.10
N VAL A 31 8.15 7.82 0.35
CA VAL A 31 8.11 6.35 0.50
C VAL A 31 7.35 5.94 1.77
N VAL A 32 7.58 6.61 2.89
CA VAL A 32 6.91 6.31 4.17
C VAL A 32 5.40 6.58 4.07
N ILE A 33 5.01 7.73 3.50
CA ILE A 33 3.60 8.06 3.29
C ILE A 33 2.97 7.08 2.29
N GLY A 34 3.66 6.71 1.21
CA GLY A 34 3.18 5.73 0.24
C GLY A 34 2.89 4.36 0.86
N GLY A 35 3.80 3.87 1.71
CA GLY A 35 3.61 2.61 2.44
C GLY A 35 2.43 2.67 3.42
N ALA A 36 2.34 3.76 4.21
CA ALA A 36 1.24 3.94 5.17
C ALA A 36 -0.12 4.10 4.47
N PHE A 37 -0.17 4.81 3.33
CA PHE A 37 -1.38 5.00 2.54
C PHE A 37 -1.92 3.69 1.96
N SER A 38 -1.03 2.80 1.50
CA SER A 38 -1.40 1.46 1.06
C SER A 38 -2.02 0.63 2.21
N ALA A 39 -1.48 0.72 3.43
CA ALA A 39 -2.06 0.03 4.58
C ALA A 39 -3.47 0.55 4.95
N ILE A 40 -3.69 1.86 4.88
CA ILE A 40 -4.99 2.50 5.15
C ILE A 40 -6.02 2.06 4.11
N THR A 41 -5.65 2.13 2.83
CA THR A 41 -6.53 1.73 1.73
C THR A 41 -6.86 0.24 1.80
N ASN A 42 -5.87 -0.63 2.07
CA ASN A 42 -6.10 -2.07 2.27
C ASN A 42 -7.05 -2.35 3.44
N SER A 43 -6.91 -1.65 4.57
CA SER A 43 -7.79 -1.84 5.73
C SER A 43 -9.24 -1.44 5.41
N PHE A 44 -9.41 -0.32 4.71
CA PHE A 44 -10.73 0.15 4.29
C PHE A 44 -11.36 -0.76 3.21
N VAL A 45 -10.54 -1.26 2.29
CA VAL A 45 -10.95 -2.26 1.29
C VAL A 45 -11.39 -3.56 1.95
N ASN A 46 -10.67 -4.04 2.97
CA ASN A 46 -11.05 -5.25 3.71
C ASN A 46 -12.40 -5.08 4.41
N ILE A 47 -12.66 -3.91 4.99
CA ILE A 47 -13.97 -3.58 5.60
C ILE A 47 -15.07 -3.59 4.53
N LEU A 48 -14.84 -2.93 3.39
CA LEU A 48 -15.81 -2.89 2.30
C LEU A 48 -16.02 -4.27 1.66
N LEU A 49 -14.97 -5.06 1.48
CA LEU A 49 -15.07 -6.44 0.99
C LEU A 49 -15.91 -7.29 1.93
N SER A 50 -15.68 -7.20 3.25
CA SER A 50 -16.51 -7.90 4.24
C SER A 50 -17.99 -7.49 4.14
N VAL A 51 -18.25 -6.18 4.05
CA VAL A 51 -19.62 -5.64 3.91
C VAL A 51 -20.24 -5.90 2.54
N CYS A 52 -19.47 -6.14 1.48
CA CYS A 52 -20.03 -6.49 0.17
C CYS A 52 -20.21 -8.00 0.03
N THR A 53 -19.37 -8.81 0.68
CA THR A 53 -19.40 -10.27 0.59
C THR A 53 -20.30 -10.94 1.63
N TRP A 54 -20.79 -10.20 2.64
CA TRP A 54 -21.76 -10.72 3.62
C TRP A 54 -23.03 -11.31 2.97
N ALA A 55 -23.39 -10.86 1.77
CA ALA A 55 -24.55 -11.33 1.01
C ALA A 55 -24.32 -12.69 0.33
N VAL A 56 -23.09 -13.24 0.36
CA VAL A 56 -22.74 -14.55 -0.19
C VAL A 56 -22.29 -15.46 0.95
N PRO A 57 -23.22 -16.09 1.71
CA PRO A 57 -22.88 -17.05 2.75
C PRO A 57 -22.24 -18.30 2.11
N GLY A 58 -20.96 -18.54 2.39
CA GLY A 58 -20.13 -19.59 1.77
C GLY A 58 -18.97 -19.05 0.93
N GLY A 59 -19.02 -17.76 0.55
CA GLY A 59 -17.95 -17.06 -0.16
C GLY A 59 -17.73 -17.54 -1.60
N LEU A 60 -17.03 -16.72 -2.38
CA LEU A 60 -16.59 -17.06 -3.74
C LEU A 60 -15.52 -18.16 -3.77
N LYS A 61 -15.06 -18.61 -2.59
CA LYS A 61 -13.91 -19.50 -2.40
C LYS A 61 -14.15 -20.92 -2.92
N GLY A 62 -15.38 -21.40 -3.01
CA GLY A 62 -15.67 -22.75 -3.50
C GLY A 62 -15.57 -22.91 -5.03
N LEU A 63 -15.44 -21.82 -5.79
CA LEU A 63 -15.38 -21.88 -7.25
C LEU A 63 -13.94 -22.18 -7.70
N VAL A 64 -13.55 -23.44 -7.54
CA VAL A 64 -12.25 -23.95 -7.98
C VAL A 64 -12.48 -25.05 -9.00
N THR A 65 -11.97 -24.85 -10.20
CA THR A 65 -12.01 -25.87 -11.25
C THR A 65 -10.62 -26.45 -11.41
N VAL A 66 -10.49 -27.73 -11.09
CA VAL A 66 -9.26 -28.49 -11.27
C VAL A 66 -9.30 -29.14 -12.65
N LEU A 67 -8.31 -28.84 -13.49
CA LEU A 67 -8.22 -29.40 -14.83
C LEU A 67 -7.84 -30.88 -14.73
N PRO A 68 -8.39 -31.76 -15.59
CA PRO A 68 -8.09 -33.19 -15.51
C PRO A 68 -6.60 -33.46 -15.63
N ALA A 69 -6.11 -34.42 -14.84
CA ALA A 69 -4.73 -34.89 -14.88
C ALA A 69 -4.35 -35.37 -16.29
N LEU A 70 -3.28 -34.79 -16.87
CA LEU A 70 -2.72 -35.22 -18.14
C LEU A 70 -1.73 -36.38 -17.96
N ASN A 71 -1.09 -36.47 -16.79
CA ASN A 71 -0.05 -37.46 -16.47
C ASN A 71 -0.27 -38.05 -15.06
N ASP A 72 0.32 -39.22 -14.76
CA ASP A 72 0.23 -39.87 -13.44
C ASP A 72 0.79 -38.99 -12.30
N ALA A 73 1.72 -38.09 -12.62
CA ALA A 73 2.25 -37.08 -11.70
C ALA A 73 1.20 -36.05 -11.23
N GLN A 74 0.00 -36.00 -11.83
CA GLN A 74 -1.08 -35.07 -11.48
C GLN A 74 -2.28 -35.76 -10.81
N LYS A 75 -2.25 -37.09 -10.66
CA LYS A 75 -3.39 -37.86 -10.12
C LYS A 75 -3.60 -37.73 -8.60
N GLY A 76 -2.64 -37.17 -7.86
CA GLY A 76 -2.66 -37.08 -6.40
C GLY A 76 -1.78 -38.14 -5.74
N MET A 77 -1.93 -38.29 -4.42
CA MET A 77 -1.16 -39.25 -3.61
C MET A 77 -1.75 -40.65 -3.66
N ASP A 78 -3.07 -40.77 -3.48
CA ASP A 78 -3.82 -42.02 -3.60
C ASP A 78 -5.32 -41.75 -3.81
N ALA A 79 -5.81 -41.98 -5.03
CA ALA A 79 -7.23 -41.78 -5.35
C ALA A 79 -8.16 -42.78 -4.64
N SER A 80 -7.65 -43.94 -4.19
CA SER A 80 -8.44 -44.96 -3.50
C SER A 80 -8.80 -44.57 -2.06
N LEU A 81 -7.96 -43.73 -1.45
CA LEU A 81 -8.14 -43.20 -0.09
C LEU A 81 -8.82 -41.83 -0.08
N GLY A 82 -9.24 -41.30 -1.24
CA GLY A 82 -9.81 -39.95 -1.37
C GLY A 82 -8.77 -38.82 -1.47
N LEU A 83 -7.47 -39.16 -1.47
CA LEU A 83 -6.35 -38.26 -1.74
C LEU A 83 -6.05 -38.20 -3.24
N GLY A 84 -7.08 -37.91 -4.02
CA GLY A 84 -7.00 -37.72 -5.46
C GLY A 84 -6.48 -36.34 -5.83
N GLN A 85 -6.79 -35.89 -7.04
CA GLN A 85 -6.34 -34.61 -7.56
C GLN A 85 -6.80 -33.41 -6.70
N PHE A 86 -7.96 -33.54 -6.08
CA PHE A 86 -8.52 -32.56 -5.16
C PHE A 86 -9.43 -33.21 -4.11
N PHE A 87 -9.52 -32.61 -2.93
CA PHE A 87 -10.44 -33.02 -1.86
C PHE A 87 -10.87 -31.79 -1.04
N ASP A 88 -12.05 -31.86 -0.40
CA ASP A 88 -12.56 -30.74 0.40
C ASP A 88 -11.79 -30.58 1.72
N ALA A 89 -11.61 -29.35 2.19
CA ALA A 89 -10.85 -29.05 3.41
C ALA A 89 -11.43 -29.69 4.67
N SER A 90 -12.75 -29.91 4.72
CA SER A 90 -13.40 -30.62 5.83
C SER A 90 -12.98 -32.10 5.90
N ALA A 91 -12.65 -32.71 4.77
CA ALA A 91 -12.25 -34.12 4.70
C ALA A 91 -10.79 -34.36 5.14
N LEU A 92 -9.96 -33.32 5.25
CA LEU A 92 -8.52 -33.46 5.55
C LEU A 92 -8.25 -34.30 6.82
N GLN A 93 -9.08 -34.13 7.86
CA GLN A 93 -8.90 -34.85 9.12
C GLN A 93 -9.28 -36.33 9.02
N GLU A 94 -10.28 -36.65 8.20
CA GLU A 94 -10.72 -38.03 7.96
C GLU A 94 -9.75 -38.75 7.02
N LEU A 95 -9.30 -38.06 5.97
CA LEU A 95 -8.32 -38.57 5.00
C LEU A 95 -6.95 -38.78 5.66
N ALA A 96 -6.51 -37.88 6.55
CA ALA A 96 -5.26 -38.07 7.30
C ALA A 96 -5.31 -39.29 8.24
N LYS A 97 -6.48 -39.60 8.80
CA LYS A 97 -6.68 -40.82 9.58
C LYS A 97 -6.67 -42.07 8.68
N ALA A 98 -7.35 -42.02 7.55
CA ALA A 98 -7.38 -43.12 6.57
C ALA A 98 -5.97 -43.45 6.06
N GLU A 99 -5.18 -42.44 5.72
CA GLU A 99 -3.78 -42.59 5.28
C GLU A 99 -2.88 -43.12 6.41
N ALA A 100 -3.05 -42.61 7.64
CA ALA A 100 -2.29 -43.10 8.80
C ALA A 100 -2.60 -44.57 9.09
N VAL A 101 -3.87 -44.98 8.99
CA VAL A 101 -4.29 -46.37 9.18
C VAL A 101 -3.78 -47.27 8.05
N ALA A 102 -3.78 -46.79 6.80
CA ALA A 102 -3.24 -47.52 5.66
C ALA A 102 -1.71 -47.71 5.74
N THR A 103 -0.98 -46.71 6.27
CA THR A 103 0.50 -46.73 6.34
C THR A 103 1.04 -47.43 7.58
N TYR A 104 0.38 -47.26 8.74
CA TYR A 104 0.88 -47.70 10.05
C TYR A 104 0.01 -48.78 10.73
N GLY A 105 -1.17 -49.07 10.20
CA GLY A 105 -2.14 -50.00 10.78
C GLY A 105 -2.97 -49.38 11.91
N GLU A 106 -4.22 -49.86 12.07
CA GLU A 106 -5.21 -49.25 12.97
C GLU A 106 -4.80 -49.24 14.45
N ALA A 107 -4.08 -50.28 14.89
CA ALA A 107 -3.64 -50.44 16.28
C ALA A 107 -2.61 -49.38 16.71
N THR A 108 -1.74 -48.91 15.81
CA THR A 108 -0.67 -47.95 16.15
C THR A 108 -1.17 -46.50 16.14
N VAL A 109 -2.14 -46.21 15.27
CA VAL A 109 -2.76 -44.88 15.12
C VAL A 109 -3.62 -44.51 16.32
N SER A 110 -4.25 -45.51 16.98
CA SER A 110 -5.04 -45.28 18.20
C SER A 110 -4.19 -44.97 19.43
N GLU A 111 -2.93 -45.44 19.48
CA GLU A 111 -2.04 -45.24 20.64
C GLU A 111 -1.21 -43.96 20.53
N THR A 112 -1.02 -43.42 19.31
CA THR A 112 -0.21 -42.22 19.06
C THR A 112 -0.95 -41.19 18.19
N PRO A 113 -1.76 -40.30 18.80
CA PRO A 113 -2.51 -39.27 18.08
C PRO A 113 -1.62 -38.30 17.27
N THR A 114 -0.35 -38.16 17.64
CA THR A 114 0.65 -37.33 16.96
C THR A 114 0.98 -37.83 15.54
N LEU A 115 0.78 -39.11 15.25
CA LEU A 115 0.96 -39.65 13.89
C LEU A 115 -0.02 -39.04 12.90
N ILE A 116 -1.27 -38.80 13.32
CA ILE A 116 -2.30 -38.18 12.48
C ILE A 116 -1.89 -36.76 12.11
N GLU A 117 -1.28 -36.01 13.03
CA GLU A 117 -0.78 -34.65 12.78
C GLU A 117 0.43 -34.65 11.83
N ASN A 118 1.35 -35.62 11.96
CA ASN A 118 2.49 -35.78 11.07
C ASN A 118 2.08 -36.18 9.65
N VAL A 119 1.10 -37.08 9.51
CA VAL A 119 0.52 -37.47 8.21
C VAL A 119 -0.23 -36.28 7.60
N LYS A 120 -1.02 -35.56 8.40
CA LYS A 120 -1.67 -34.31 7.97
C LYS A 120 -0.65 -33.28 7.46
N ALA A 121 0.48 -33.10 8.15
CA ALA A 121 1.55 -32.20 7.69
C ALA A 121 2.18 -32.68 6.37
N THR A 122 2.31 -33.99 6.18
CA THR A 122 2.80 -34.60 4.94
C THR A 122 1.85 -34.38 3.77
N ILE A 123 0.54 -34.51 4.00
CA ILE A 123 -0.50 -34.17 3.01
C ILE A 123 -0.46 -32.67 2.71
N LEU A 124 -0.42 -31.80 3.72
CA LEU A 124 -0.35 -30.34 3.51
C LEU A 124 0.92 -29.88 2.76
N SER A 125 2.01 -30.65 2.81
CA SER A 125 3.23 -30.39 2.03
C SER A 125 3.01 -30.61 0.52
N LYS A 126 2.09 -31.50 0.14
CA LYS A 126 1.83 -31.90 -1.25
C LYS A 126 0.56 -31.29 -1.85
N TYR A 127 -0.30 -30.73 -1.01
CA TYR A 127 -1.56 -30.13 -1.41
C TYR A 127 -1.62 -28.65 -1.03
N THR A 128 -2.04 -27.82 -1.98
CA THR A 128 -2.28 -26.40 -1.76
C THR A 128 -3.77 -26.15 -1.57
N LEU A 129 -4.13 -25.28 -0.63
CA LEU A 129 -5.51 -24.88 -0.41
C LEU A 129 -5.91 -23.81 -1.42
N HIS A 130 -6.88 -24.13 -2.27
CA HIS A 130 -7.55 -23.16 -3.11
C HIS A 130 -8.98 -23.03 -2.61
N GLY A 131 -9.25 -21.90 -1.94
CA GLY A 131 -10.56 -21.65 -1.34
C GLY A 131 -10.96 -22.65 -0.26
N THR A 132 -11.84 -23.61 -0.59
CA THR A 132 -12.28 -24.69 0.31
C THR A 132 -11.73 -26.07 -0.07
N THR A 133 -10.98 -26.17 -1.16
CA THR A 133 -10.53 -27.45 -1.71
C THR A 133 -9.01 -27.53 -1.69
N TYR A 134 -8.47 -28.60 -1.14
CA TYR A 134 -7.07 -28.95 -1.27
C TYR A 134 -6.84 -29.57 -2.64
N THR A 135 -5.88 -29.05 -3.40
CA THR A 135 -5.52 -29.56 -4.71
C THR A 135 -4.07 -29.98 -4.72
N TYR A 136 -3.76 -31.08 -5.39
CA TYR A 136 -2.38 -31.55 -5.48
C TYR A 136 -1.50 -30.53 -6.22
N ASN A 137 -0.31 -30.22 -5.70
CA ASN A 137 0.53 -29.10 -6.17
C ASN A 137 0.90 -29.16 -7.67
N MET A 138 0.91 -30.36 -8.27
CA MET A 138 1.20 -30.55 -9.70
C MET A 138 -0.03 -30.41 -10.60
N SER A 139 -1.22 -30.23 -10.02
CA SER A 139 -2.47 -30.04 -10.74
C SER A 139 -2.57 -28.64 -11.30
N ALA A 140 -3.10 -28.53 -12.52
CA ALA A 140 -3.48 -27.23 -13.05
C ALA A 140 -4.85 -26.85 -12.46
N VAL A 141 -4.90 -25.72 -11.75
CA VAL A 141 -6.07 -25.26 -11.01
C VAL A 141 -6.44 -23.86 -11.45
N ILE A 142 -7.73 -23.63 -11.69
CA ILE A 142 -8.28 -22.30 -11.92
C ILE A 142 -9.16 -21.96 -10.71
N ASP A 143 -8.70 -21.00 -9.91
CA ASP A 143 -9.42 -20.46 -8.76
C ASP A 143 -10.23 -19.22 -9.19
N TRP A 144 -11.47 -19.46 -9.62
CA TRP A 144 -12.40 -18.39 -10.00
C TRP A 144 -12.78 -17.54 -8.79
N GLY A 145 -12.75 -18.11 -7.58
CA GLY A 145 -13.00 -17.39 -6.36
C GLY A 145 -12.01 -16.26 -6.12
N THR A 146 -10.72 -16.58 -6.22
CA THR A 146 -9.64 -15.59 -6.11
C THR A 146 -9.69 -14.58 -7.25
N LEU A 147 -10.03 -15.00 -8.48
CA LEU A 147 -10.17 -14.10 -9.61
C LEU A 147 -11.30 -13.08 -9.40
N ILE A 148 -12.50 -13.52 -9.06
CA ILE A 148 -13.66 -12.64 -8.84
C ILE A 148 -13.39 -11.73 -7.63
N ASN A 149 -12.80 -12.27 -6.57
CA ASN A 149 -12.39 -11.46 -5.41
C ASN A 149 -11.37 -10.38 -5.79
N ALA A 150 -10.40 -10.67 -6.66
CA ALA A 150 -9.44 -9.69 -7.16
C ALA A 150 -10.11 -8.60 -8.02
N PHE A 151 -11.12 -8.94 -8.83
CA PHE A 151 -11.90 -7.94 -9.57
C PHE A 151 -12.72 -7.05 -8.64
N ILE A 152 -13.39 -7.62 -7.63
CA ILE A 152 -14.16 -6.86 -6.64
C ILE A 152 -13.22 -5.94 -5.86
N SER A 153 -12.07 -6.44 -5.39
CA SER A 153 -11.10 -5.63 -4.65
C SER A 153 -10.54 -4.50 -5.50
N PHE A 154 -10.28 -4.73 -6.79
CA PHE A 154 -9.85 -3.68 -7.72
C PHE A 154 -10.87 -2.54 -7.83
N ILE A 155 -12.16 -2.86 -8.02
CA ILE A 155 -13.23 -1.85 -8.11
C ILE A 155 -13.36 -1.09 -6.78
N ILE A 156 -13.27 -1.78 -5.65
CA ILE A 156 -13.33 -1.15 -4.32
C ILE A 156 -12.13 -0.23 -4.13
N ILE A 157 -10.90 -0.67 -4.41
CA ILE A 157 -9.70 0.18 -4.31
C ILE A 157 -9.87 1.44 -5.15
N ALA A 158 -10.36 1.33 -6.38
CA ALA A 158 -10.63 2.47 -7.24
C ALA A 158 -11.64 3.45 -6.62
N LEU A 159 -12.75 2.95 -6.07
CA LEU A 159 -13.76 3.78 -5.40
C LEU A 159 -13.21 4.49 -4.14
N VAL A 160 -12.38 3.78 -3.38
CA VAL A 160 -11.78 4.28 -2.15
C VAL A 160 -10.77 5.38 -2.46
N LEU A 161 -9.86 5.14 -3.41
CA LEU A 161 -8.91 6.15 -3.88
C LEU A 161 -9.64 7.37 -4.44
N PHE A 162 -10.69 7.17 -5.23
CA PHE A 162 -11.52 8.26 -5.72
C PHE A 162 -12.12 9.08 -4.57
N THR A 163 -12.65 8.43 -3.54
CA THR A 163 -13.26 9.10 -2.39
C THR A 163 -12.22 9.89 -1.60
N ILE A 164 -11.05 9.31 -1.35
CA ILE A 164 -9.96 9.98 -0.63
C ILE A 164 -9.44 11.18 -1.41
N VAL A 165 -9.17 11.03 -2.71
CA VAL A 165 -8.71 12.12 -3.57
C VAL A 165 -9.77 13.22 -3.64
N LYS A 166 -11.05 12.86 -3.78
CA LYS A 166 -12.17 13.82 -3.78
C LYS A 166 -12.23 14.58 -2.45
N MET A 167 -12.10 13.89 -1.32
CA MET A 167 -12.12 14.51 0.00
C MET A 167 -10.93 15.45 0.20
N ALA A 168 -9.73 15.01 -0.17
CA ALA A 168 -8.52 15.84 -0.12
C ALA A 168 -8.67 17.11 -0.98
N ASN A 169 -9.14 16.96 -2.22
CA ASN A 169 -9.38 18.10 -3.13
C ASN A 169 -10.49 19.04 -2.60
N THR A 170 -11.52 18.48 -1.97
CA THR A 170 -12.62 19.28 -1.39
C THR A 170 -12.16 20.09 -0.17
N ILE A 171 -11.36 19.49 0.71
CA ILE A 171 -10.83 20.16 1.91
C ILE A 171 -9.83 21.26 1.51
N ALA A 172 -8.97 21.00 0.52
CA ALA A 172 -8.03 22.00 0.01
C ALA A 172 -8.75 23.25 -0.52
N ALA A 173 -9.87 23.07 -1.24
CA ALA A 173 -10.68 24.17 -1.73
C ALA A 173 -11.31 24.99 -0.58
N LYS A 174 -11.82 24.33 0.47
CA LYS A 174 -12.40 25.01 1.65
C LYS A 174 -11.35 25.77 2.47
N LYS A 175 -10.15 25.22 2.64
CA LYS A 175 -9.07 25.89 3.36
C LYS A 175 -8.69 27.24 2.73
N LYS A 176 -8.61 27.30 1.38
CA LYS A 176 -8.28 28.55 0.67
C LYS A 176 -9.32 29.67 0.90
N GLN A 177 -10.60 29.31 0.99
CA GLN A 177 -11.67 30.28 1.29
C GLN A 177 -11.61 30.76 2.75
N ILE A 178 -11.33 29.85 3.69
CA ILE A 178 -11.17 30.20 5.10
C ILE A 178 -9.95 31.10 5.29
N ASP A 179 -8.80 30.76 4.69
CA ASP A 179 -7.58 31.57 4.75
C ASP A 179 -7.84 32.97 4.15
N ALA A 180 -8.59 33.06 3.05
CA ALA A 180 -8.98 34.35 2.45
C ALA A 180 -9.92 35.16 3.36
N GLN A 181 -10.93 34.54 3.97
CA GLN A 181 -11.84 35.22 4.90
C GLN A 181 -11.13 35.70 6.18
N ILE A 182 -10.22 34.89 6.73
CA ILE A 182 -9.41 35.27 7.90
C ILE A 182 -8.50 36.45 7.54
N LEU A 183 -7.89 36.40 6.36
CA LEU A 183 -7.02 37.46 5.88
C LEU A 183 -7.80 38.77 5.63
N GLU A 184 -9.01 38.67 5.08
CA GLU A 184 -9.90 39.82 4.91
C GLU A 184 -10.33 40.43 6.25
N ALA A 185 -10.72 39.59 7.22
CA ALA A 185 -11.04 40.03 8.58
C ALA A 185 -9.82 40.60 9.33
N TYR A 186 -8.60 40.15 9.01
CA TYR A 186 -7.35 40.73 9.51
C TYR A 186 -7.15 42.14 8.96
N TYR A 187 -7.32 42.34 7.65
CA TYR A 187 -7.19 43.66 7.02
C TYR A 187 -8.33 44.63 7.36
N GLU A 188 -9.50 44.13 7.74
CA GLU A 188 -10.57 44.98 8.29
C GLU A 188 -10.16 45.58 9.65
N LYS A 189 -9.38 44.83 10.45
CA LYS A 189 -8.87 45.28 11.75
C LYS A 189 -7.55 46.05 11.66
N HIS A 190 -6.77 45.82 10.61
CA HIS A 190 -5.46 46.43 10.34
C HIS A 190 -5.43 47.02 8.92
N PRO A 191 -6.18 48.12 8.66
CA PRO A 191 -6.31 48.70 7.32
C PRO A 191 -4.98 49.22 6.74
N GLU A 192 -4.02 49.56 7.59
CA GLU A 192 -2.67 50.02 7.24
C GLU A 192 -1.75 48.91 6.70
N GLU A 193 -2.02 47.65 7.02
CA GLU A 193 -1.23 46.49 6.58
C GLU A 193 -1.84 45.81 5.35
N ARG A 194 -2.96 46.31 4.83
CA ARG A 194 -3.58 45.77 3.62
C ARG A 194 -2.64 45.97 2.43
N PRO A 195 -2.05 44.89 1.87
CA PRO A 195 -1.26 45.01 0.67
C PRO A 195 -2.18 45.46 -0.46
N VAL A 196 -1.67 46.32 -1.36
CA VAL A 196 -2.39 46.70 -2.58
C VAL A 196 -2.84 45.41 -3.27
N PRO A 197 -4.14 45.27 -3.65
CA PRO A 197 -4.66 44.02 -4.19
C PRO A 197 -3.76 43.49 -5.30
N VAL A 198 -3.05 42.40 -5.04
CA VAL A 198 -2.31 41.70 -6.07
C VAL A 198 -3.35 40.99 -6.92
N GLU A 199 -3.52 41.45 -8.16
CA GLU A 199 -4.49 40.89 -9.10
C GLU A 199 -4.37 39.35 -9.15
N PRO A 200 -5.48 38.61 -8.93
CA PRO A 200 -5.45 37.16 -8.86
C PRO A 200 -5.14 36.59 -10.25
N GLY A 201 -3.89 36.17 -10.47
CA GLY A 201 -3.50 35.50 -11.71
C GLY A 201 -2.04 35.70 -12.13
N LYS A 202 -1.33 36.71 -11.60
CA LYS A 202 0.10 36.85 -11.87
C LYS A 202 0.90 36.08 -10.81
N PRO A 203 1.67 35.03 -11.18
CA PRO A 203 2.50 34.30 -10.22
C PRO A 203 3.40 35.29 -9.48
N ALA A 204 3.70 35.01 -8.21
CA ALA A 204 4.66 35.78 -7.43
C ALA A 204 5.89 36.03 -8.30
N PRO A 205 6.38 37.29 -8.40
CA PRO A 205 7.33 37.66 -9.43
C PRO A 205 8.52 36.71 -9.35
N THR A 206 8.75 36.01 -10.46
CA THR A 206 9.80 34.99 -10.52
C THR A 206 11.12 35.69 -10.19
N GLU A 207 12.13 35.00 -9.63
CA GLU A 207 13.41 35.65 -9.28
C GLU A 207 13.99 36.49 -10.43
N ALA A 208 13.75 36.09 -11.68
CA ALA A 208 14.08 36.85 -12.88
C ALA A 208 13.32 38.18 -13.02
N GLU A 209 12.03 38.23 -12.69
CA GLU A 209 11.22 39.45 -12.70
C GLU A 209 11.60 40.41 -11.56
N LEU A 210 11.94 39.87 -10.39
CA LEU A 210 12.48 40.67 -9.27
C LEU A 210 13.84 41.27 -9.62
N LEU A 211 14.74 40.49 -10.23
CA LEU A 211 16.04 40.99 -10.69
C LEU A 211 15.90 42.04 -11.79
N ALA A 212 14.94 41.87 -12.71
CA ALA A 212 14.63 42.88 -13.72
C ALA A 212 14.08 44.16 -13.10
N GLN A 213 13.23 44.04 -12.07
CA GLN A 213 12.70 45.19 -11.32
C GLN A 213 13.81 45.92 -10.55
N ILE A 214 14.71 45.19 -9.88
CA ILE A 214 15.88 45.76 -9.20
C ILE A 214 16.83 46.46 -10.20
N LEU A 215 17.08 45.86 -11.37
CA LEU A 215 17.90 46.47 -12.42
C LEU A 215 17.27 47.77 -12.96
N ALA A 216 15.95 47.78 -13.13
CA ALA A 216 15.22 48.98 -13.57
C ALA A 216 15.28 50.10 -12.52
N GLU A 217 15.11 49.76 -11.24
CA GLU A 217 15.25 50.68 -10.11
C GLU A 217 16.68 51.27 -10.04
N LEU A 218 17.71 50.43 -10.17
CA LEU A 218 19.11 50.86 -10.16
C LEU A 218 19.46 51.75 -11.37
N ARG A 219 18.84 51.53 -12.53
CA ARG A 219 19.02 52.39 -13.71
C ARG A 219 18.40 53.77 -13.52
N LYS A 220 17.26 53.84 -12.82
CA LYS A 220 16.58 55.08 -12.46
C LYS A 220 17.42 55.89 -11.47
N ASP A 221 17.93 55.24 -10.43
CA ASP A 221 18.83 55.88 -9.44
C ASP A 221 20.20 56.27 -10.00
N ASN A 222 20.74 55.52 -10.97
CA ASN A 222 21.98 55.91 -11.66
C ASN A 222 21.78 56.98 -12.73
N GLY A 223 20.58 57.07 -13.33
CA GLY A 223 20.24 58.12 -14.30
C GLY A 223 20.14 59.52 -13.68
N GLU A 224 19.80 59.61 -12.38
CA GLU A 224 19.81 60.88 -11.63
C GLU A 224 21.22 61.31 -11.20
N LYS A 225 22.20 60.40 -11.14
CA LYS A 225 23.59 60.71 -10.77
C LYS A 225 24.49 61.10 -11.94
N SER A 226 23.96 61.20 -13.16
CA SER A 226 24.74 61.51 -14.36
C SER A 226 24.38 62.82 -15.05
N THR A 227 23.87 63.82 -14.33
CA THR A 227 23.94 65.23 -14.78
C THR A 227 25.24 65.84 -14.27
N PRO A 228 26.21 66.19 -15.13
CA PRO A 228 27.40 66.90 -14.69
C PRO A 228 26.99 68.31 -14.27
N GLU A 229 27.26 68.66 -13.02
CA GLU A 229 27.39 70.05 -12.60
C GLU A 229 28.59 70.66 -13.36
N ALA A 230 28.31 71.28 -14.50
CA ALA A 230 29.24 72.17 -15.17
C ALA A 230 29.01 73.60 -14.65
N LYS A 231 29.95 74.07 -13.83
CA LYS A 231 30.27 75.48 -13.66
C LYS A 231 30.75 76.08 -14.98
#